data_AF-A0A7R9UUL7-F1
#
_entry.id   AF-A0A7R9UUL7-F1
#
_cell.length_a   1.000
_cell.length_b   1.000
_cell.length_c   1.000
_cell.angle_alpha   90.00
_cell.angle_beta   90.00
_cell.angle_gamma   90.00
#
_symmetry.space_group_name_H-M   'P 1'
#
loop_
_entity.id
_entity.type
_entity.pdbx_description
1 polymer ?
#
loop_
_entity_poly.entity_id
_entity_poly.type
_entity_poly.pdbx_seq_one_letter_code
_entity_poly.pdbx_strand_id
1 'polypeptide(L)'
;GSYIKGTGGQSNGLVPMLRVFDSTARYVDQGGGKRKGAFAVYLEPWHADVFEFLELRKNTGKEELRARDLFYALWVPDVFMKRVQADGAWPLFCPNECPGLADSCGPEFEALFLAYEAEGKARKTVKAQELWFAILDSQIETGTPYMLYKDACNLKSNQKHLGTIKGSNLCTEIIQYTSPD
;
A
#
# COMPACT_ATOMS: atom_id res chain seq x y z
N GLY A 1 4.03 6.78 -15.84
CA GLY A 1 3.59 7.31 -14.54
C GLY A 1 2.32 8.14 -14.71
N SER A 2 1.74 8.63 -13.61
CA SER A 2 0.51 9.44 -13.66
C SER A 2 0.75 10.86 -14.16
N TYR A 3 -0.18 11.43 -14.94
CA TYR A 3 -0.03 12.77 -15.48
C TYR A 3 -0.03 13.85 -14.39
N ILE A 4 0.88 14.82 -14.47
CA ILE A 4 0.99 15.95 -13.55
C ILE A 4 0.58 17.22 -14.31
N LYS A 5 -0.64 17.72 -14.04
CA LYS A 5 -1.23 18.85 -14.76
C LYS A 5 -0.38 20.14 -14.69
N GLY A 6 0.25 20.41 -13.54
CA GLY A 6 1.00 21.65 -13.33
C GLY A 6 2.33 21.74 -14.09
N THR A 7 3.00 20.61 -14.32
CA THR A 7 4.32 20.57 -14.99
C THR A 7 4.25 19.99 -16.39
N GLY A 8 3.11 19.42 -16.79
CA GLY A 8 2.96 18.64 -18.03
C GLY A 8 3.73 17.31 -18.01
N GLY A 9 4.40 16.97 -16.90
CA GLY A 9 5.21 15.76 -16.76
C GLY A 9 4.42 14.53 -16.30
N GLN A 10 5.14 13.45 -16.05
CA GLN A 10 4.60 12.24 -15.43
C GLN A 10 5.22 12.03 -14.04
N SER A 11 4.43 11.48 -13.12
CA SER A 11 4.89 11.05 -11.80
C SER A 11 5.84 9.86 -11.92
N ASN A 12 6.88 9.87 -11.10
CA ASN A 12 7.84 8.78 -10.98
C ASN A 12 7.37 7.66 -10.02
N GLY A 13 6.13 7.74 -9.53
CA GLY A 13 5.53 6.73 -8.64
C GLY A 13 5.99 6.83 -7.19
N LEU A 14 5.68 5.79 -6.42
CA LEU A 14 5.95 5.75 -4.97
C LEU A 14 7.44 5.58 -4.63
N VAL A 15 8.21 4.85 -5.44
CA VAL A 15 9.60 4.48 -5.10
C VAL A 15 10.48 5.69 -4.81
N PRO A 16 10.56 6.74 -5.66
CA PRO A 16 11.42 7.89 -5.38
C PRO A 16 10.96 8.68 -4.16
N MET A 17 9.65 8.77 -3.90
CA MET A 17 9.10 9.42 -2.72
C MET A 17 9.53 8.67 -1.45
N LEU A 18 9.39 7.35 -1.43
CA LEU A 18 9.75 6.52 -0.27
C LEU A 18 11.25 6.57 0.04
N ARG A 19 12.11 6.76 -0.97
CA ARG A 19 13.55 6.98 -0.74
C ARG A 19 13.87 8.27 0.03
N VAL A 20 13.06 9.31 -0.12
CA VAL A 20 13.20 10.53 0.69
C VAL A 20 12.85 10.25 2.15
N PHE A 21 11.77 9.51 2.40
CA PHE A 21 11.39 9.08 3.74
C PHE A 21 12.40 8.12 4.36
N ASP A 22 12.97 7.21 3.58
CA ASP A 22 14.06 6.31 4.00
C ASP A 22 15.29 7.10 4.45
N SER A 23 15.71 8.09 3.65
CA SER A 23 16.82 8.99 4.00
C SER A 23 16.52 9.79 5.28
N THR A 24 15.27 10.20 5.48
CA THR A 24 14.82 10.90 6.68
C THR A 24 14.84 9.99 7.91
N ALA A 25 14.37 8.75 7.80
CA ALA A 25 14.41 7.76 8.86
C ALA A 25 15.84 7.48 9.32
N ARG A 26 16.79 7.44 8.37
CA ARG A 26 18.22 7.32 8.67
C ARG A 26 18.82 8.56 9.33
N TYR A 27 18.41 9.75 8.89
CA TYR A 27 18.94 11.01 9.41
C TYR A 27 18.46 11.28 10.84
N VAL A 28 17.20 10.97 11.14
CA VAL A 28 16.61 11.18 12.47
C VAL A 28 16.99 10.01 13.38
N ASP A 29 18.08 10.18 14.12
CA ASP A 29 18.56 9.24 15.12
C ASP A 29 18.21 9.74 16.54
N GLN A 30 17.35 9.00 17.23
CA GLN A 30 17.06 9.26 18.64
C GLN A 30 18.25 8.83 19.52
N GLY A 31 19.03 9.82 19.97
CA GLY A 31 20.00 9.62 21.05
C GLY A 31 21.41 9.23 20.63
N GLY A 32 21.89 9.70 19.46
CA GLY A 32 23.30 9.64 19.07
C GLY A 32 23.80 8.26 18.65
N GLY A 33 23.03 7.54 17.84
CA GLY A 33 23.40 6.22 17.31
C GLY A 33 22.48 5.09 17.75
N LYS A 34 21.60 5.34 18.73
CA LYS A 34 20.97 4.28 19.51
C LYS A 34 19.63 3.82 18.95
N ARG A 35 18.87 4.68 18.27
CA ARG A 35 17.58 4.33 17.66
C ARG A 35 17.35 5.15 16.39
N LYS A 36 17.50 4.49 15.25
CA LYS A 36 17.05 5.02 13.96
C LYS A 36 15.54 5.32 14.00
N GLY A 37 15.11 6.33 13.25
CA GLY A 37 13.70 6.55 12.97
C GLY A 37 13.09 5.30 12.33
N ALA A 38 11.85 4.98 12.69
CA ALA A 38 11.16 3.80 12.21
C ALA A 38 9.78 4.19 11.68
N PHE A 39 9.58 4.07 10.37
CA PHE A 39 8.30 4.33 9.72
C PHE A 39 7.77 3.04 9.10
N ALA A 40 6.50 2.73 9.35
CA ALA A 40 5.78 1.70 8.61
C ALA A 40 4.93 2.38 7.53
N VAL A 41 5.12 1.96 6.28
CA VAL A 41 4.38 2.44 5.13
C VAL A 41 3.28 1.44 4.82
N TYR A 42 2.04 1.91 4.76
CA TYR A 42 0.87 1.12 4.44
C TYR A 42 0.44 1.38 3.00
N LEU A 43 0.24 0.30 2.23
CA LEU A 43 -0.25 0.36 0.85
C LEU A 43 -1.39 -0.64 0.65
N GLU A 44 -2.42 -0.24 -0.09
CA GLU A 44 -3.47 -1.16 -0.51
C GLU A 44 -3.06 -1.92 -1.79
N PRO A 45 -3.36 -3.23 -1.91
CA PRO A 45 -2.81 -4.08 -2.98
C PRO A 45 -3.36 -3.78 -4.38
N TRP A 46 -4.34 -2.89 -4.53
CA TRP A 46 -4.83 -2.42 -5.83
C TRP A 46 -3.95 -1.32 -6.43
N HIS A 47 -2.99 -0.77 -5.69
CA HIS A 47 -2.17 0.34 -6.18
C HIS A 47 -1.26 -0.10 -7.34
N ALA A 48 -1.16 0.73 -8.38
CA ALA A 48 -0.34 0.46 -9.58
C ALA A 48 1.12 0.09 -9.29
N ASP A 49 1.71 0.71 -8.26
CA ASP A 49 3.12 0.51 -7.87
C ASP A 49 3.31 -0.62 -6.82
N VAL A 50 2.32 -1.51 -6.60
CA VAL A 50 2.38 -2.53 -5.53
C VAL A 50 3.52 -3.52 -5.72
N PHE A 51 3.87 -3.90 -6.95
CA PHE A 51 4.96 -4.83 -7.20
C PHE A 51 6.31 -4.21 -6.83
N GLU A 52 6.55 -2.97 -7.27
CA GLU A 52 7.75 -2.22 -6.92
C GLU A 52 7.83 -1.96 -5.41
N PHE A 53 6.69 -1.74 -4.74
CA PHE A 53 6.62 -1.59 -3.29
C PHE A 53 7.11 -2.85 -2.54
N LEU A 54 6.76 -4.05 -3.02
CA LEU A 54 7.19 -5.32 -2.43
C LEU A 54 8.69 -5.59 -2.58
N GLU A 55 9.36 -4.89 -3.50
CA GLU A 55 10.80 -5.02 -3.77
C GLU A 55 11.66 -4.12 -2.88
N LEU A 56 11.07 -3.09 -2.24
CA LEU A 56 11.84 -1.99 -1.64
C LEU A 56 12.76 -2.40 -0.49
N ARG A 57 12.39 -3.45 0.26
CA ARG A 57 13.18 -3.97 1.38
C ARG A 57 14.16 -5.08 1.01
N LYS A 58 14.07 -5.64 -0.20
CA LYS A 58 14.91 -6.76 -0.61
C LYS A 58 16.39 -6.38 -0.58
N ASN A 59 17.23 -7.33 -0.19
CA ASN A 59 18.66 -7.08 -0.08
C ASN A 59 19.30 -6.95 -1.46
N THR A 60 18.83 -7.76 -2.41
CA THR A 60 19.29 -7.77 -3.81
C THR A 60 18.62 -6.67 -4.64
N GLY A 61 19.22 -6.32 -5.78
CA GLY A 61 18.70 -5.33 -6.73
C GLY A 61 19.42 -3.99 -6.71
N LYS A 62 18.94 -3.05 -7.53
CA LYS A 62 19.56 -1.72 -7.71
C LYS A 62 19.26 -0.81 -6.53
N GLU A 63 20.27 -0.14 -6.00
CA GLU A 63 20.14 0.68 -4.78
C GLU A 63 19.16 1.85 -4.96
N GLU A 64 19.08 2.40 -6.17
CA GLU A 64 18.14 3.47 -6.49
C GLU A 64 16.66 3.06 -6.44
N LEU A 65 16.39 1.75 -6.34
CA LEU A 65 15.07 1.14 -6.23
C LEU A 65 14.84 0.49 -4.86
N ARG A 66 15.58 0.92 -3.82
CA ARG A 66 15.52 0.36 -2.47
C ARG A 66 15.33 1.43 -1.42
N ALA A 67 14.66 1.05 -0.34
CA ALA A 67 14.40 1.86 0.85
C ALA A 67 14.30 0.90 2.06
N ARG A 68 15.45 0.43 2.54
CA ARG A 68 15.55 -0.70 3.47
C ARG A 68 15.41 -0.31 4.94
N ASP A 69 15.54 0.97 5.26
CA ASP A 69 15.38 1.50 6.62
C ASP A 69 13.89 1.75 6.96
N LEU A 70 12.98 1.57 6.00
CA LEU A 70 11.52 1.59 6.20
C LEU A 70 10.95 0.19 6.47
N PHE A 71 9.77 0.16 7.11
CA PHE A 71 8.93 -1.03 7.27
C PHE A 71 7.75 -0.95 6.30
N TYR A 72 7.28 -2.11 5.83
CA TYR A 72 6.26 -2.20 4.79
C TYR A 72 5.08 -3.02 5.29
N ALA A 73 3.87 -2.57 4.97
CA ALA A 73 2.62 -3.20 5.36
C ALA A 73 1.60 -3.12 4.22
N LEU A 74 0.79 -4.16 4.08
CA LEU A 74 -0.36 -4.19 3.19
C LEU A 74 -1.64 -3.99 3.98
N TRP A 75 -2.47 -3.05 3.49
CA TRP A 75 -3.81 -2.78 3.98
C TRP A 75 -4.81 -3.44 3.03
N VAL A 76 -5.16 -4.69 3.33
CA VAL A 76 -5.74 -5.64 2.39
C VAL A 76 -7.28 -5.60 2.46
N PRO A 77 -7.99 -5.25 1.38
CA PRO A 77 -9.45 -5.40 1.30
C PRO A 77 -9.84 -6.86 1.06
N ASP A 78 -11.01 -7.27 1.54
CA ASP A 78 -11.52 -8.64 1.44
C ASP A 78 -11.65 -9.10 -0.02
N VAL A 79 -12.01 -8.18 -0.93
CA VAL A 79 -12.14 -8.49 -2.37
C VAL A 79 -10.83 -9.01 -2.98
N PHE A 80 -9.67 -8.56 -2.50
CA PHE A 80 -8.39 -9.10 -2.95
C PHE A 80 -8.28 -10.59 -2.59
N MET A 81 -8.56 -10.94 -1.34
CA MET A 81 -8.50 -12.32 -0.86
C MET A 81 -9.53 -13.22 -1.58
N LYS A 82 -10.75 -12.71 -1.82
CA LYS A 82 -11.76 -13.41 -2.63
C LYS A 82 -11.24 -13.70 -4.05
N ARG A 83 -10.59 -12.73 -4.70
CA ARG A 83 -10.01 -12.88 -6.05
C ARG A 83 -8.82 -13.84 -6.07
N VAL A 84 -7.96 -13.83 -5.05
CA VAL A 84 -6.85 -14.81 -4.92
C VAL A 84 -7.41 -16.24 -4.83
N GLN A 85 -8.41 -16.46 -3.98
CA GLN A 85 -9.03 -17.77 -3.79
C GLN A 85 -9.70 -18.29 -5.07
N ALA A 86 -10.29 -17.39 -5.86
CA ALA A 86 -10.99 -17.72 -7.10
C ALA A 86 -10.09 -17.79 -8.35
N ASP A 87 -8.77 -17.61 -8.23
CA ASP A 87 -7.84 -17.38 -9.37
C ASP A 87 -8.35 -16.29 -10.34
N GLY A 88 -8.90 -15.23 -9.77
CA GLY A 88 -9.49 -14.11 -10.51
C GLY A 88 -8.46 -13.11 -11.03
N ALA A 89 -8.91 -12.25 -11.93
CA ALA A 89 -8.16 -11.07 -12.35
C ALA A 89 -8.10 -10.02 -11.22
N TRP A 90 -7.00 -9.28 -11.18
CA TRP A 90 -6.77 -8.20 -10.22
C TRP A 90 -6.33 -6.93 -10.98
N PRO A 91 -7.23 -5.94 -11.13
CA PRO A 91 -6.88 -4.66 -11.73
C PRO A 91 -6.06 -3.80 -10.75
N LEU A 92 -5.02 -3.16 -11.30
CA LEU A 92 -4.19 -2.19 -10.60
C LEU A 92 -4.53 -0.77 -11.06
N PHE A 93 -4.76 0.12 -10.09
CA PHE A 93 -5.28 1.47 -10.33
C PHE A 93 -4.30 2.55 -9.89
N CYS A 94 -4.42 3.71 -10.54
CA CYS A 94 -3.84 4.93 -10.03
C CYS A 94 -4.86 5.68 -9.15
N PRO A 95 -4.51 6.11 -7.93
CA PRO A 95 -5.44 6.83 -7.05
C PRO A 95 -5.93 8.17 -7.63
N ASN A 96 -5.18 8.79 -8.57
CA ASN A 96 -5.64 10.00 -9.26
C ASN A 96 -6.73 9.71 -10.31
N GLU A 97 -6.72 8.53 -10.91
CA GLU A 97 -7.72 8.10 -11.92
C GLU A 97 -8.92 7.41 -11.25
N CYS A 98 -8.68 6.78 -10.09
CA CYS A 98 -9.65 6.04 -9.29
C CYS A 98 -9.68 6.57 -7.85
N PRO A 99 -10.14 7.81 -7.61
CA PRO A 99 -10.19 8.40 -6.28
C PRO A 99 -11.20 7.69 -5.36
N GLY A 100 -11.06 7.85 -4.04
CA GLY A 100 -12.03 7.34 -3.07
C GLY A 100 -11.87 5.87 -2.65
N LEU A 101 -11.04 5.08 -3.35
CA LEU A 101 -10.74 3.70 -2.94
C LEU A 101 -10.10 3.64 -1.53
N ALA A 102 -9.19 4.57 -1.21
CA ALA A 102 -8.57 4.64 0.11
C ALA A 102 -9.52 5.20 1.20
N ASP A 103 -10.62 5.83 0.80
CA ASP A 103 -11.58 6.51 1.68
C ASP A 103 -12.83 5.66 1.95
N SER A 104 -12.93 4.47 1.37
CA SER A 104 -14.06 3.54 1.51
C SER A 104 -13.58 2.16 2.00
N CYS A 105 -14.47 1.36 2.59
CA CYS A 105 -14.19 -0.02 3.01
C CYS A 105 -15.42 -0.92 2.84
N GLY A 106 -15.24 -2.24 2.94
CA GLY A 106 -16.31 -3.22 2.89
C GLY A 106 -17.15 -3.14 1.60
N PRO A 107 -18.50 -3.22 1.68
CA PRO A 107 -19.36 -3.21 0.50
C PRO A 107 -19.24 -1.95 -0.36
N GLU A 108 -18.99 -0.79 0.24
CA GLU A 108 -18.82 0.48 -0.49
C GLU A 108 -17.55 0.45 -1.34
N PHE A 109 -16.44 -0.01 -0.75
CA PHE A 109 -15.18 -0.21 -1.46
C PHE A 109 -15.34 -1.22 -2.60
N GLU A 110 -15.98 -2.36 -2.34
CA GLU A 110 -16.17 -3.41 -3.35
C GLU A 110 -17.00 -2.89 -4.54
N ALA A 111 -18.08 -2.15 -4.28
CA ALA A 111 -18.89 -1.53 -5.34
C ALA A 111 -18.07 -0.53 -6.18
N LEU A 112 -17.31 0.36 -5.53
CA LEU A 112 -16.48 1.36 -6.22
C LEU A 112 -15.35 0.71 -7.04
N PHE A 113 -14.69 -0.29 -6.47
CA PHE A 113 -13.63 -1.05 -7.13
C PHE A 113 -14.14 -1.74 -8.40
N LEU A 114 -15.29 -2.42 -8.32
CA LEU A 114 -15.88 -3.11 -9.47
C LEU A 114 -16.39 -2.13 -10.54
N ALA A 115 -16.88 -0.95 -10.13
CA ALA A 115 -17.26 0.10 -11.08
C ALA A 115 -16.05 0.57 -11.90
N TYR A 116 -14.92 0.86 -11.25
CA TYR A 116 -13.70 1.26 -11.95
C TYR A 116 -13.10 0.15 -12.83
N GLU A 117 -13.22 -1.12 -12.41
CA GLU A 117 -12.86 -2.26 -13.25
C GLU A 117 -13.73 -2.31 -14.51
N ALA A 118 -15.05 -2.16 -14.38
CA ALA A 118 -16.00 -2.17 -15.50
C ALA A 118 -15.83 -0.96 -16.44
N GLU A 119 -15.44 0.20 -15.91
CA GLU A 119 -15.11 1.40 -16.69
C GLU A 119 -13.77 1.28 -17.43
N GLY A 120 -12.99 0.21 -17.22
CA GLY A 120 -11.71 0.01 -17.88
C GLY A 120 -10.60 0.95 -17.39
N LYS A 121 -10.69 1.45 -16.15
CA LYS A 121 -9.71 2.39 -15.57
C LYS A 121 -8.44 1.72 -15.04
N ALA A 122 -8.34 0.39 -15.15
CA ALA A 122 -7.15 -0.35 -14.73
C ALA A 122 -5.96 0.04 -15.61
N ARG A 123 -4.83 0.37 -14.99
CA ARG A 123 -3.58 0.61 -15.72
C ARG A 123 -2.92 -0.69 -16.17
N LYS A 124 -3.09 -1.72 -15.36
CA LYS A 124 -2.61 -3.08 -15.61
C LYS A 124 -3.57 -4.02 -14.91
N THR A 125 -3.85 -5.16 -15.53
CA THR A 125 -4.58 -6.25 -14.88
C THR A 125 -3.65 -7.45 -14.81
N VAL A 126 -3.49 -8.00 -13.61
CA VAL A 126 -2.68 -9.20 -13.34
C VAL A 126 -3.59 -10.32 -12.84
N LYS A 127 -3.05 -11.53 -12.70
CA LYS A 127 -3.75 -12.54 -11.88
C LYS A 127 -3.63 -12.16 -10.41
N ALA A 128 -4.71 -12.32 -9.64
CA ALA A 128 -4.65 -12.09 -8.19
C ALA A 128 -3.59 -12.98 -7.51
N GLN A 129 -3.45 -14.23 -7.98
CA GLN A 129 -2.42 -15.15 -7.50
C GLN A 129 -1.00 -14.71 -7.86
N GLU A 130 -0.77 -14.01 -8.98
CA GLU A 130 0.54 -13.46 -9.34
C GLU A 130 1.00 -12.44 -8.28
N LEU A 131 0.12 -11.52 -7.89
CA LEU A 131 0.41 -10.58 -6.80
C LEU A 131 0.55 -11.31 -5.46
N TRP A 132 -0.28 -12.32 -5.19
CA TRP A 132 -0.17 -13.13 -3.98
C TRP A 132 1.19 -13.82 -3.84
N PHE A 133 1.70 -14.44 -4.91
CA PHE A 133 3.03 -15.05 -4.90
C PHE A 133 4.14 -14.00 -4.70
N ALA A 134 4.03 -12.82 -5.31
CA ALA A 134 4.99 -11.74 -5.06
C ALA A 134 5.00 -11.27 -3.59
N ILE A 135 3.83 -11.25 -2.93
CA ILE A 135 3.73 -10.94 -1.49
C ILE A 135 4.45 -12.02 -0.67
N LEU A 136 4.19 -13.30 -0.97
CA LEU A 136 4.82 -14.42 -0.28
C LEU A 136 6.34 -14.41 -0.47
N ASP A 137 6.83 -14.18 -1.68
CA ASP A 137 8.26 -14.11 -1.97
C ASP A 137 8.93 -12.98 -1.17
N SER A 138 8.30 -11.81 -1.09
CA SER A 138 8.80 -10.69 -0.27
C SER A 138 8.84 -11.04 1.22
N GLN A 139 7.80 -11.73 1.73
CA GLN A 139 7.74 -12.20 3.12
C GLN A 139 8.78 -13.27 3.42
N ILE A 140 9.04 -14.19 2.48
CA ILE A 140 10.08 -15.22 2.62
C ILE A 140 11.47 -14.57 2.68
N GLU A 141 11.74 -13.58 1.82
CA GLU A 141 13.05 -12.93 1.77
C GLU A 141 13.29 -11.96 2.93
N THR A 142 12.25 -11.24 3.37
CA THR A 142 12.42 -10.07 4.26
C THR A 142 11.61 -10.11 5.56
N GLY A 143 10.71 -11.08 5.71
CA GLY A 143 9.74 -11.13 6.81
C GLY A 143 8.61 -10.10 6.71
N THR A 144 8.56 -9.30 5.64
CA THR A 144 7.58 -8.24 5.38
C THR A 144 7.09 -8.29 3.92
N PRO A 145 5.93 -7.72 3.55
CA PRO A 145 5.10 -6.79 4.31
C PRO A 145 4.30 -7.42 5.45
N TYR A 146 3.97 -6.60 6.46
CA TYR A 146 2.91 -6.93 7.41
C TYR A 146 1.57 -7.08 6.69
N MET A 147 0.67 -7.90 7.23
CA MET A 147 -0.65 -8.16 6.64
C MET A 147 -1.74 -7.69 7.59
N LEU A 148 -2.54 -6.72 7.16
CA LEU A 148 -3.69 -6.24 7.92
C LEU A 148 -4.91 -6.20 7.02
N TYR A 149 -6.05 -6.67 7.54
CA TYR A 149 -7.30 -6.77 6.78
C TYR A 149 -8.16 -5.52 7.00
N LYS A 150 -8.12 -4.62 6.00
CA LYS A 150 -8.76 -3.29 5.99
C LYS A 150 -10.22 -3.36 6.44
N ASP A 151 -10.98 -4.28 5.85
CA ASP A 151 -12.42 -4.37 6.09
C ASP A 151 -12.71 -4.85 7.52
N ALA A 152 -11.99 -5.87 7.98
CA ALA A 152 -12.09 -6.33 9.36
C ALA A 152 -11.72 -5.23 10.37
N CYS A 153 -10.66 -4.47 10.11
CA CYS A 153 -10.24 -3.35 10.96
C CYS A 153 -11.29 -2.23 11.02
N ASN A 154 -11.86 -1.86 9.89
CA ASN A 154 -12.86 -0.79 9.81
C ASN A 154 -14.22 -1.19 10.38
N LEU A 155 -14.74 -2.35 10.00
CA LEU A 155 -16.10 -2.80 10.38
C LEU A 155 -16.24 -3.03 11.88
N LYS A 156 -15.14 -3.43 12.54
CA LYS A 156 -15.11 -3.74 13.98
C LYS A 156 -14.56 -2.60 14.84
N SER A 157 -14.18 -1.47 14.26
CA SER A 157 -13.68 -0.33 15.01
C SER A 157 -14.81 0.46 15.66
N ASN A 158 -14.64 0.84 16.93
CA ASN A 158 -15.52 1.80 17.59
C ASN A 158 -15.41 3.20 16.95
N GLN A 159 -14.32 3.50 16.23
CA GLN A 159 -14.07 4.76 15.54
C GLN A 159 -14.64 4.83 14.12
N LYS A 160 -15.39 3.81 13.66
CA LYS A 160 -15.99 3.79 12.31
C LYS A 160 -16.89 4.99 12.00
N HIS A 161 -17.37 5.69 13.02
CA HIS A 161 -18.18 6.91 12.90
C HIS A 161 -17.36 8.15 12.49
N LEU A 162 -16.03 8.10 12.58
CA LEU A 162 -15.13 9.20 12.18
C LEU A 162 -14.77 9.14 10.69
N GLY A 163 -14.90 7.97 10.06
CA GLY A 163 -14.56 7.71 8.66
C GLY A 163 -13.71 6.45 8.50
N THR A 164 -13.24 6.22 7.28
CA THR A 164 -12.42 5.05 6.94
C THR A 164 -11.00 5.18 7.51
N ILE A 165 -10.59 4.17 8.27
CA ILE A 165 -9.24 3.97 8.79
C ILE A 165 -8.33 3.47 7.66
N LYS A 166 -7.21 4.16 7.47
CA LYS A 166 -6.32 4.01 6.30
C LYS A 166 -5.03 3.21 6.57
N GLY A 167 -4.84 2.72 7.78
CA GLY A 167 -3.66 1.94 8.17
C GLY A 167 -3.62 1.68 9.66
N SER A 168 -2.48 1.18 10.13
CA SER A 168 -2.17 0.94 11.54
C SER A 168 -0.87 1.65 11.92
N ASN A 169 -0.45 1.53 13.18
CA ASN A 169 0.87 1.98 13.64
C ASN A 169 2.04 1.07 13.18
N LEU A 170 3.27 1.39 13.63
CA LEU A 170 4.49 0.63 13.33
C LEU A 170 4.41 -0.87 13.68
N CYS A 171 3.73 -1.23 14.77
CA CYS A 171 3.72 -2.58 15.34
C CYS A 171 2.42 -3.36 15.05
N THR A 172 1.51 -2.81 14.23
CA THR A 172 0.29 -3.45 13.69
C THR A 172 -0.89 -3.67 14.67
N GLU A 173 -0.79 -3.20 15.92
CA GLU A 173 -1.78 -3.40 16.97
C GLU A 173 -2.76 -2.23 17.14
N ILE A 174 -2.41 -1.03 16.65
CA ILE A 174 -3.23 0.18 16.83
C ILE A 174 -4.03 0.49 15.56
N ILE A 175 -5.35 0.35 15.66
CA ILE A 175 -6.31 0.66 14.58
C ILE A 175 -7.07 1.94 14.95
N GLN A 176 -6.60 3.08 14.44
CA GLN A 176 -7.16 4.40 14.75
C GLN A 176 -7.36 5.24 13.48
N TYR A 177 -8.40 6.06 13.48
CA TYR A 177 -8.69 7.04 12.43
C TYR A 177 -7.59 8.10 12.34
N THR A 178 -7.27 8.51 11.12
CA THR A 178 -6.33 9.60 10.82
C THR A 178 -6.86 10.46 9.67
N SER A 179 -6.66 11.78 9.79
CA SER A 179 -7.00 12.81 8.80
C SER A 179 -5.82 13.78 8.60
N PRO A 180 -5.80 14.55 7.50
CA PRO A 180 -4.81 15.62 7.30
C PRO A 180 -4.88 16.76 8.33
N ASP A 181 -6.04 16.92 8.98
CA ASP A 181 -6.35 17.97 9.96
C ASP A 181 -6.23 17.46 11.40
#